data_AF-A0A966DWZ7-F1
#
_entry.id   AF-A0A966DWZ7-F1
#
_cell.length_a   1.000
_cell.length_b   1.000
_cell.length_c   1.000
_cell.angle_alpha   90.00
_cell.angle_beta   90.00
_cell.angle_gamma   90.00
#
_symmetry.space_group_name_H-M   'P 1'
#
loop_
_entity.id
_entity.type
_entity.pdbx_description
1 polymer ?
#
loop_
_entity_poly.entity_id
_entity_poly.type
_entity_poly.pdbx_seq_one_letter_code
_entity_poly.pdbx_strand_id
1 'polypeptide(L)' 'PERVSRELVAFCELDWEPRCLEFHTQQGSVATPSATQVRQPIYNSSVNRWRRYGESMQPLFELLSSAGCYP' A
#
# COMPACT_ATOMS: atom_id res chain seq x y z
N PRO A 1 -9.51 8.15 -4.74
CA PRO A 1 -9.49 7.74 -3.31
C PRO A 1 -10.73 8.23 -2.54
N GLU A 2 -11.21 9.44 -2.84
CA GLU A 2 -12.27 10.12 -2.07
C GLU A 2 -13.52 9.31 -1.77
N ARG A 3 -14.13 8.65 -2.76
CA ARG A 3 -15.34 7.83 -2.54
C ARG A 3 -15.15 6.84 -1.39
N VAL A 4 -14.08 6.05 -1.45
CA VAL A 4 -13.76 5.03 -0.42
C VAL A 4 -13.35 5.69 0.90
N SER A 5 -12.60 6.80 0.86
CA SER A 5 -12.24 7.54 2.08
C SER A 5 -13.48 8.07 2.82
N ARG A 6 -14.48 8.59 2.10
CA ARG A 6 -15.75 9.05 2.68
C ARG A 6 -16.55 7.89 3.26
N GLU A 7 -16.62 6.76 2.56
CA GLU A 7 -17.27 5.54 3.07
C GLU A 7 -16.63 5.06 4.38
N LEU A 8 -15.29 5.05 4.46
CA LEU A 8 -14.56 4.67 5.67
C LEU A 8 -14.80 5.65 6.84
N VAL A 9 -14.76 6.95 6.57
CA VAL A 9 -15.01 7.99 7.58
C VAL A 9 -16.44 7.90 8.12
N ALA A 10 -17.43 7.74 7.23
CA ALA A 10 -18.83 7.59 7.60
C ALA A 10 -19.10 6.30 8.38
N PHE A 11 -18.43 5.19 8.01
CA PHE A 11 -18.50 3.93 8.76
C PHE A 11 -18.02 4.08 10.20
N CYS A 12 -17.02 4.93 10.44
CA CYS A 12 -16.54 5.25 11.77
C CYS A 12 -17.40 6.29 12.52
N GLU A 13 -18.53 6.72 11.96
CA GLU A 13 -19.41 7.77 12.52
C GLU A 13 -18.68 9.11 12.74
N LEU A 14 -17.70 9.43 11.87
CA LEU A 14 -16.93 10.68 11.93
C LEU A 14 -17.36 11.66 10.83
N ASP A 15 -17.17 12.95 11.10
CA ASP A 15 -17.38 14.00 10.10
C ASP A 15 -16.29 13.99 9.03
N TRP A 16 -16.69 14.33 7.79
CA TRP A 16 -15.75 14.41 6.68
C TRP A 16 -14.87 15.66 6.74
N GLU A 17 -13.57 15.46 6.61
CA GLU A 17 -12.60 16.54 6.42
C GLU A 17 -11.87 16.41 5.06
N PRO A 18 -11.79 17.48 4.25
CA PRO A 18 -11.01 17.47 3.00
C PRO A 18 -9.55 17.06 3.19
N ARG A 19 -8.97 17.36 4.36
CA ARG A 19 -7.60 16.99 4.75
C ARG A 19 -7.33 15.49 4.74
N CYS A 20 -8.37 14.64 4.79
CA CYS A 20 -8.23 13.19 4.58
C CYS A 20 -7.58 12.84 3.23
N LEU A 21 -7.66 13.72 2.23
CA LEU A 21 -7.02 13.56 0.92
C LEU A 21 -5.61 14.17 0.85
N GLU A 22 -5.24 14.96 1.85
CA GLU A 22 -4.00 15.75 1.92
C GLU A 22 -3.00 15.19 2.96
N PHE A 23 -3.15 13.92 3.37
CA PHE A 23 -2.33 13.27 4.39
C PHE A 23 -0.81 13.41 4.18
N HIS A 24 -0.36 13.48 2.92
CA HIS A 24 1.04 13.61 2.54
C HIS A 24 1.64 14.99 2.86
N THR A 25 0.82 15.99 3.17
CA THR A 25 1.26 17.35 3.56
C THR A 25 1.64 17.47 5.03
N GLN A 26 1.30 16.46 5.85
CA GLN A 26 1.53 16.47 7.29
C GLN A 26 3.03 16.43 7.63
N GLN A 27 3.45 17.28 8.58
CA GLN A 27 4.87 17.48 8.89
C GLN A 27 5.43 16.51 9.95
N GLY A 28 4.56 15.75 10.62
CA GLY A 28 4.95 14.79 11.66
C GLY A 28 5.93 13.71 11.18
N SER A 29 6.82 13.26 12.06
CA SER A 29 7.75 12.16 11.77
C SER A 29 7.01 10.82 11.65
N VAL A 30 7.41 9.99 10.69
CA VAL A 30 6.90 8.62 10.50
C VAL A 30 8.07 7.65 10.67
N ALA A 31 8.07 6.87 11.75
CA ALA A 31 9.12 5.94 12.09
C ALA A 31 8.81 4.51 11.59
N THR A 32 8.48 4.36 10.30
CA THR A 32 8.18 3.07 9.68
C THR A 32 8.97 2.90 8.38
N PRO A 33 9.23 1.66 7.92
CA PRO A 33 9.88 1.42 6.62
C PRO A 33 9.14 2.05 5.42
N SER A 34 7.83 2.31 5.57
CA SER A 34 6.99 2.93 4.54
C SER A 34 6.97 4.46 4.59
N ALA A 35 7.81 5.11 5.40
CA ALA A 35 7.79 6.57 5.60
C ALA A 35 7.86 7.37 4.28
N THR A 36 8.71 6.96 3.35
CA THR A 36 8.84 7.61 2.04
C THR A 36 7.61 7.44 1.17
N GLN A 37 6.91 6.31 1.30
CA GLN A 37 5.68 5.99 0.55
C GLN A 37 4.48 6.78 1.07
N VAL A 38 4.32 6.87 2.39
CA VAL A 38 3.21 7.58 3.04
C VAL A 38 3.30 9.10 2.84
N ARG A 39 4.50 9.63 2.57
CA ARG A 39 4.74 11.05 2.26
C ARG A 39 4.43 11.44 0.81
N GLN A 40 3.83 10.55 0.02
CA GLN A 40 3.42 10.81 -1.35
C GLN A 40 1.89 10.89 -1.45
N PRO A 41 1.33 11.63 -2.41
CA PRO A 41 -0.10 11.51 -2.76
C PRO A 41 -0.47 10.06 -3.09
N ILE A 42 -1.75 9.70 -3.05
CA ILE A 42 -2.20 8.37 -3.49
C ILE A 42 -1.73 8.11 -4.92
N TYR A 43 -1.01 7.00 -5.11
CA TYR A 43 -0.47 6.59 -6.41
C TYR A 43 -0.78 5.11 -6.67
N ASN A 44 -0.75 4.71 -7.95
CA ASN A 44 -0.97 3.33 -8.39
C ASN A 44 0.33 2.63 -8.87
N SER A 45 1.48 3.31 -8.81
CA SER A 45 2.77 2.80 -9.32
C SER A 45 3.31 1.54 -8.59
N SER A 46 2.76 1.21 -7.43
CA SER A 46 3.07 -0.04 -6.70
C SER A 46 2.14 -1.19 -7.09
N VAL A 47 0.99 -0.91 -7.71
CA VAL A 47 0.05 -1.95 -8.14
C VAL A 47 0.75 -2.84 -9.17
N ASN A 48 0.68 -4.15 -8.96
CA ASN A 48 1.30 -5.15 -9.82
C ASN A 48 2.83 -5.04 -9.98
N ARG A 49 3.53 -4.25 -9.15
CA ARG A 49 5.00 -4.07 -9.26
C ARG A 49 5.77 -5.39 -9.14
N TRP A 50 5.25 -6.34 -8.36
CA TRP A 50 5.82 -7.68 -8.18
C TRP A 50 5.98 -8.45 -9.50
N ARG A 51 5.12 -8.19 -10.51
CA ARG A 51 5.15 -8.90 -11.79
C ARG A 51 6.44 -8.68 -12.57
N ARG A 52 7.14 -7.56 -12.32
CA ARG A 52 8.45 -7.26 -12.93
C ARG A 52 9.51 -8.31 -12.60
N TYR A 53 9.34 -9.02 -11.48
CA TYR A 53 10.26 -10.03 -11.01
C TYR A 53 9.79 -11.45 -11.35
N GLY A 54 8.59 -11.62 -11.94
CA GLY A 54 7.90 -12.90 -12.06
C GLY A 54 8.76 -14.03 -12.62
N GLU A 55 9.34 -13.85 -13.81
CA GLU A 55 10.19 -14.88 -14.44
C GLU A 55 11.48 -15.13 -13.64
N SER A 56 12.09 -14.07 -13.11
CA SER A 56 13.32 -14.17 -12.31
C SER A 56 13.10 -14.81 -10.94
N MET A 57 11.86 -14.85 -10.44
CA MET A 57 11.50 -15.49 -9.17
C MET A 57 11.15 -16.97 -9.33
N GLN A 58 11.09 -17.50 -10.56
CA GLN A 58 10.76 -18.90 -10.81
C GLN A 58 11.64 -19.89 -10.01
N PRO A 59 12.98 -19.72 -9.91
CA PRO A 59 13.80 -20.61 -9.10
C PRO A 59 13.46 -20.55 -7.60
N LEU A 60 13.04 -19.39 -7.10
CA LEU A 60 12.62 -19.24 -5.71
C LEU A 60 11.28 -19.95 -5.48
N PHE A 61 10.32 -19.83 -6.40
CA PHE A 61 9.04 -20.53 -6.29
C PHE A 61 9.24 -22.05 -6.30
N GLU A 62 10.07 -22.58 -7.20
CA GLU A 62 10.40 -24.01 -7.24
C GLU A 62 11.03 -24.49 -5.91
N LEU A 63 11.96 -23.71 -5.36
CA LEU A 63 12.57 -24.01 -4.07
C LEU A 63 11.52 -24.07 -2.95
N LEU A 64 10.68 -23.04 -2.86
CA LEU A 64 9.63 -22.95 -1.84
C LEU A 64 8.59 -24.07 -2.00
N SER A 65 8.22 -24.45 -3.23
CA SER A 65 7.33 -25.58 -3.50
C SER A 65 7.95 -26.91 -3.09
N SER A 66 9.23 -27.14 -3.40
CA SER A 66 9.94 -28.36 -2.98
C SER A 66 10.04 -28.52 -1.45
N ALA A 67 10.07 -27.39 -0.74
CA ALA A 67 10.07 -27.33 0.73
C ALA A 67 8.66 -27.44 1.34
N GLY A 68 7.60 -27.50 0.53
CA GLY A 68 6.20 -27.49 1.00
C GLY A 68 5.74 -26.13 1.56
N CYS A 69 6.47 -25.05 1.25
CA CYS A 69 6.20 -23.69 1.74
C CYS A 69 5.44 -22.81 0.74
N TYR A 70 5.20 -23.29 -0.48
CA TYR A 70 4.49 -22.56 -1.53
C TYR A 70 3.70 -23.53 -2.42
N PRO A 71 2.40 -23.29 -2.68
CA PRO A 71 1.58 -24.14 -3.54
C PRO A 71 2.03 -24.12 -5.00
#